data_AF-A0A318HXR8-F1
#
_entry.id   AF-A0A318HXR8-F1
#
_cell.length_a   1.000
_cell.length_b   1.000
_cell.length_c   1.000
_cell.angle_alpha   90.00
_cell.angle_beta   90.00
_cell.angle_gamma   90.00
#
_symmetry.space_group_name_H-M   'P 1'
#
loop_
_entity.id
_entity.type
_entity.pdbx_description
1 polymer ?
#
loop_
_entity_poly.entity_id
_entity_poly.type
_entity_poly.pdbx_seq_one_letter_code
_entity_poly.pdbx_strand_id
1 'polypeptide(L)'
;MANCLTELGFKILNVITRAKTNQPPNLSCRYFTHNSEFIIWARKSKKISHYFDYQLMKEMNGQKQMTDVWHLPAIAPWEKTCTKHPTQKPLALLTRIILASTRPNDWILDPFAGSSTTGIAANLFGRRYLGVEQESDFLDLSKARRTEIEQLDIVSTYREKIFKQLSRQSNGYNYEPLTDAMQLNDEVSDYNISALPF
;
A
#
# COMPACT_ATOMS: atom_id res chain seq x y z
N MET A 1 -1.77 -1.52 -21.66
CA MET A 1 -2.13 -0.83 -20.39
C MET A 1 -1.95 0.69 -20.47
N ALA A 2 -0.73 1.24 -20.57
CA ALA A 2 -0.52 2.70 -20.63
C ALA A 2 -1.24 3.39 -21.81
N ASN A 3 -1.22 2.75 -22.98
CA ASN A 3 -1.96 3.24 -24.16
C ASN A 3 -3.46 3.25 -23.91
N CYS A 4 -4.02 2.15 -23.40
CA CYS A 4 -5.44 2.05 -23.05
C CYS A 4 -5.89 3.15 -22.08
N LEU A 5 -5.10 3.45 -21.03
CA LEU A 5 -5.40 4.55 -20.12
C LEU A 5 -5.42 5.90 -20.84
N THR A 6 -4.47 6.12 -21.75
CA THR A 6 -4.35 7.37 -22.50
C THR A 6 -5.49 7.53 -23.51
N GLU A 7 -5.87 6.46 -24.21
CA GLU A 7 -7.03 6.39 -25.11
C GLU A 7 -8.34 6.65 -24.36
N LEU A 8 -8.47 6.17 -23.12
CA LEU A 8 -9.58 6.46 -22.22
C LEU A 8 -9.53 7.87 -21.61
N GLY A 9 -8.54 8.69 -21.96
CA GLY A 9 -8.44 10.09 -21.56
C GLY A 9 -7.77 10.37 -20.21
N PHE A 10 -7.20 9.35 -19.56
CA PHE A 10 -6.41 9.54 -18.34
C PHE A 10 -5.11 10.27 -18.65
N LYS A 11 -4.60 11.04 -17.67
CA LYS A 11 -3.25 11.61 -17.72
C LYS A 11 -2.34 10.80 -16.82
N ILE A 12 -1.36 10.12 -17.41
CA ILE A 12 -0.26 9.47 -16.69
C ILE A 12 0.61 10.57 -16.04
N LEU A 13 0.94 10.38 -14.77
CA LEU A 13 1.77 11.28 -13.97
C LEU A 13 3.16 10.69 -13.78
N ASN A 14 3.24 9.42 -13.36
CA ASN A 14 4.49 8.72 -13.11
C ASN A 14 4.36 7.24 -13.47
N VAL A 15 5.49 6.61 -13.79
CA VAL A 15 5.65 5.15 -13.76
C VAL A 15 6.61 4.85 -12.62
N ILE A 16 6.06 4.37 -11.51
CA ILE A 16 6.84 4.05 -10.32
C ILE A 16 7.41 2.64 -10.46
N THR A 17 8.70 2.50 -10.18
CA THR A 17 9.40 1.22 -10.12
C THR A 17 9.51 0.76 -8.67
N ARG A 18 8.89 -0.38 -8.34
CA ARG A 18 9.18 -1.10 -7.09
C ARG A 18 10.38 -2.01 -7.32
N ALA A 19 11.53 -1.64 -6.79
CA ALA A 19 12.70 -2.50 -6.70
C ALA A 19 12.61 -3.38 -5.45
N LYS A 20 12.51 -4.70 -5.62
CA LYS A 20 12.42 -5.64 -4.49
C LYS A 20 13.80 -5.80 -3.85
N THR A 21 13.89 -5.69 -2.53
CA THR A 21 15.21 -5.71 -1.86
C THR A 21 15.76 -7.12 -1.62
N ASN A 22 14.91 -8.15 -1.61
CA ASN A 22 15.26 -9.51 -1.18
C ASN A 22 14.74 -10.59 -2.15
N GLN A 23 14.95 -10.41 -3.46
CA GLN A 23 14.47 -11.38 -4.46
C GLN A 23 15.46 -12.55 -4.63
N PRO A 24 14.98 -13.80 -4.68
CA PRO A 24 15.84 -14.94 -5.01
C PRO A 24 16.54 -14.76 -6.36
N PRO A 25 17.79 -15.23 -6.51
CA PRO A 25 18.53 -15.11 -7.75
C PRO A 25 17.86 -15.92 -8.88
N ASN A 26 18.08 -15.48 -10.11
CA ASN A 26 17.66 -16.23 -11.29
C ASN A 26 18.56 -17.46 -11.48
N LEU A 27 18.01 -18.65 -11.16
CA LEU A 27 18.74 -19.92 -11.25
C LEU A 27 19.05 -20.38 -12.68
N SER A 28 18.37 -19.83 -13.69
CA SER A 28 18.64 -20.19 -15.10
C SER A 28 19.93 -19.60 -15.63
N CYS A 29 20.46 -18.52 -15.00
CA CYS A 29 21.63 -17.76 -15.44
C CYS A 29 21.58 -17.26 -16.91
N ARG A 30 20.42 -17.28 -17.56
CA ARG A 30 20.26 -16.89 -18.98
C ARG A 30 19.88 -15.43 -19.19
N TYR A 31 19.38 -14.77 -18.15
CA TYR A 31 18.87 -13.40 -18.18
C TYR A 31 18.84 -12.80 -16.78
N PHE A 32 18.65 -11.49 -16.70
CA PHE A 32 18.62 -10.75 -15.43
C PHE A 32 17.53 -11.25 -14.47
N THR A 33 17.78 -11.08 -13.17
CA THR A 33 16.77 -11.36 -12.14
C THR A 33 15.65 -10.32 -12.22
N HIS A 34 14.41 -10.77 -12.34
CA HIS A 34 13.23 -9.91 -12.41
C HIS A 34 12.91 -9.25 -11.08
N ASN A 35 13.68 -8.23 -10.70
CA ASN A 35 13.61 -7.61 -9.38
C ASN A 35 12.62 -6.43 -9.28
N SER A 36 12.03 -6.03 -10.40
CA SER A 36 11.24 -4.81 -10.50
C SER A 36 9.80 -5.08 -10.88
N GLU A 37 8.87 -4.37 -10.23
CA GLU A 37 7.47 -4.24 -10.66
C GLU A 37 7.18 -2.77 -10.99
N PHE A 38 6.29 -2.53 -11.95
CA PHE A 38 5.91 -1.17 -12.35
C PHE A 38 4.49 -0.83 -11.92
N ILE A 39 4.29 0.40 -11.49
CA ILE A 39 3.00 0.97 -11.09
C ILE A 39 2.77 2.21 -11.93
N ILE A 40 1.66 2.24 -12.65
CA ILE A 40 1.27 3.41 -13.44
C ILE A 40 0.41 4.30 -12.55
N TRP A 41 0.89 5.50 -12.24
CA TRP A 41 0.11 6.50 -11.54
C TRP A 41 -0.53 7.44 -12.56
N ALA A 42 -1.85 7.44 -12.64
CA ALA A 42 -2.60 8.32 -13.53
C ALA A 42 -3.73 9.05 -12.80
N ARG A 43 -4.09 10.24 -13.30
CA ARG A 43 -5.29 10.96 -12.89
C ARG A 43 -6.38 10.84 -13.94
N LYS A 44 -7.64 10.92 -13.49
CA LYS A 44 -8.86 10.69 -14.30
C LYS A 44 -8.88 11.46 -15.62
N SER A 45 -8.44 12.72 -15.63
CA SER A 45 -8.32 13.49 -16.88
C SER A 45 -7.30 14.61 -16.75
N LYS A 46 -6.94 15.24 -17.89
CA LYS A 46 -6.05 16.41 -17.89
C LYS A 46 -6.64 17.62 -17.15
N LYS A 47 -7.98 17.72 -17.03
CA LYS A 47 -8.67 18.88 -16.46
C LYS A 47 -8.93 18.79 -14.95
N ILE A 48 -8.95 17.59 -14.39
CA ILE A 48 -9.23 17.37 -12.97
C ILE A 48 -7.90 17.24 -12.23
N SER A 49 -7.78 17.95 -11.10
CA SER A 49 -6.68 17.75 -10.16
C SER A 49 -6.80 16.38 -9.48
N HIS A 50 -5.69 15.90 -8.93
CA HIS A 50 -5.66 14.73 -8.06
C HIS A 50 -5.09 15.17 -6.72
N TYR A 51 -5.37 14.41 -5.67
CA TYR A 51 -4.73 14.61 -4.38
C TYR A 51 -3.37 13.89 -4.37
N PHE A 52 -2.36 14.58 -3.86
CA PHE A 52 -1.04 14.04 -3.59
C PHE A 52 -0.51 14.66 -2.30
N ASP A 53 -0.26 13.84 -1.29
CA ASP A 53 0.31 14.33 -0.03
C ASP A 53 1.83 14.49 -0.15
N TYR A 54 2.25 15.61 -0.76
CA TYR A 54 3.67 15.92 -0.97
C TYR A 54 4.44 16.00 0.35
N GLN A 55 3.85 16.59 1.38
CA GLN A 55 4.52 16.82 2.66
C GLN A 55 4.79 15.49 3.37
N LEU A 56 3.79 14.61 3.44
CA LEU A 56 3.96 13.27 4.00
C LEU A 56 4.98 12.45 3.22
N MET A 57 4.93 12.49 1.89
CA MET A 57 5.90 11.77 1.06
C MET A 57 7.33 12.29 1.21
N LYS A 58 7.48 13.61 1.45
CA LYS A 58 8.78 14.24 1.73
C LYS A 58 9.31 13.82 3.10
N GLU A 59 8.45 13.77 4.11
CA GLU A 59 8.79 13.31 5.47
C GLU A 59 9.22 11.85 5.47
N MET A 60 8.46 10.96 4.82
CA MET A 60 8.78 9.53 4.67
C MET A 60 10.09 9.26 3.93
N ASN A 61 10.62 10.25 3.21
CA ASN A 61 11.87 10.16 2.47
C ASN A 61 12.96 11.10 3.02
N GLY A 62 12.89 11.45 4.30
CA GLY A 62 13.97 12.14 5.01
C GLY A 62 14.09 13.59 4.65
N GLN A 63 12.94 14.26 4.61
CA GLN A 63 12.81 15.64 4.20
C GLN A 63 13.25 15.90 2.74
N LYS A 64 13.35 14.84 1.92
CA LYS A 64 13.64 14.91 0.48
C LYS A 64 12.41 14.50 -0.30
N GLN A 65 12.23 15.07 -1.49
CA GLN A 65 11.14 14.67 -2.38
C GLN A 65 11.19 13.17 -2.67
N MET A 66 10.06 12.48 -2.51
CA MET A 66 9.92 11.06 -2.85
C MET A 66 10.18 10.84 -4.34
N THR A 67 10.99 9.84 -4.65
CA THR A 67 11.31 9.44 -6.03
C THR A 67 10.32 8.40 -6.55
N ASP A 68 10.39 8.10 -7.84
CA ASP A 68 9.61 7.07 -8.50
C ASP A 68 10.27 5.68 -8.44
N VAL A 69 11.37 5.51 -7.70
CA VAL A 69 12.02 4.21 -7.48
C VAL A 69 11.93 3.84 -6.00
N TRP A 70 11.12 2.83 -5.68
CA TRP A 70 10.82 2.42 -4.31
C TRP A 70 11.46 1.07 -3.99
N HIS A 71 12.39 1.05 -3.02
CA HIS A 71 13.10 -0.13 -2.57
C HIS A 71 12.33 -0.88 -1.46
N LEU A 72 11.26 -1.60 -1.81
CA LEU A 72 10.39 -2.27 -0.83
C LEU A 72 10.71 -3.76 -0.73
N PRO A 73 10.64 -4.38 0.46
CA PRO A 73 10.82 -5.81 0.58
C PRO A 73 9.72 -6.59 -0.16
N ALA A 74 9.99 -7.87 -0.39
CA ALA A 74 8.93 -8.83 -0.70
C ALA A 74 7.97 -8.95 0.50
N ILE A 75 6.83 -9.61 0.29
CA ILE A 75 5.87 -9.88 1.36
C ILE A 75 6.56 -10.58 2.55
N ALA A 76 6.37 -10.03 3.75
CA ALA A 76 6.97 -10.58 4.95
C ALA A 76 6.13 -11.75 5.51
N PRO A 77 6.74 -12.70 6.25
CA PRO A 77 6.01 -13.83 6.84
C PRO A 77 4.86 -13.42 7.76
N TRP A 78 5.01 -12.31 8.50
CA TRP A 78 3.98 -11.80 9.40
C TRP A 78 2.73 -11.27 8.67
N GLU A 79 2.79 -11.05 7.36
CA GLU A 79 1.64 -10.65 6.53
C GLU A 79 0.83 -11.85 6.03
N LYS A 80 1.28 -13.08 6.33
CA LYS A 80 0.74 -14.35 5.85
C LYS A 80 0.21 -15.21 7.01
N THR A 81 -0.40 -14.56 7.99
CA THR A 81 -1.03 -15.20 9.15
C THR A 81 -2.27 -16.00 8.74
N CYS A 82 -3.05 -15.49 7.78
CA CYS A 82 -4.11 -16.22 7.12
C CYS A 82 -3.60 -17.08 5.94
N THR A 83 -4.48 -17.89 5.34
CA THR A 83 -4.19 -18.74 4.17
C THR A 83 -3.45 -17.97 3.06
N LYS A 84 -2.50 -18.64 2.39
CA LYS A 84 -1.62 -17.97 1.41
C LYS A 84 -2.33 -17.71 0.08
N HIS A 85 -2.29 -16.46 -0.38
CA HIS A 85 -2.57 -16.11 -1.78
C HIS A 85 -1.25 -16.08 -2.59
N PRO A 86 -1.20 -16.65 -3.81
CA PRO A 86 0.04 -16.82 -4.58
C PRO A 86 0.73 -15.50 -4.92
N THR A 87 -0.04 -14.45 -5.17
CA THR A 87 0.48 -13.15 -5.64
C THR A 87 0.20 -11.98 -4.67
N GLN A 88 0.03 -12.28 -3.37
CA GLN A 88 -0.22 -11.24 -2.36
C GLN A 88 0.85 -10.14 -2.37
N LYS A 89 0.39 -8.90 -2.50
CA LYS A 89 1.24 -7.71 -2.44
C LYS A 89 1.55 -7.34 -0.98
N PRO A 90 2.73 -6.73 -0.69
CA PRO A 90 3.07 -6.34 0.67
C PRO A 90 2.29 -5.10 1.12
N LEU A 91 1.93 -5.04 2.39
CA LEU A 91 1.19 -3.94 3.00
C LEU A 91 1.93 -2.61 2.89
N ALA A 92 3.26 -2.58 3.02
CA ALA A 92 4.04 -1.35 2.87
C ALA A 92 3.87 -0.69 1.49
N LEU A 93 3.75 -1.50 0.42
CA LEU A 93 3.54 -0.96 -0.92
C LEU A 93 2.19 -0.25 -1.02
N LEU A 94 1.12 -0.94 -0.64
CA LEU A 94 -0.25 -0.42 -0.76
C LEU A 94 -0.45 0.75 0.20
N THR A 95 0.09 0.67 1.42
CA THR A 95 0.05 1.76 2.39
C THR A 95 0.66 3.04 1.83
N ARG A 96 1.85 2.98 1.21
CA ARG A 96 2.45 4.16 0.60
C ARG A 96 1.57 4.76 -0.49
N ILE A 97 1.03 3.93 -1.38
CA ILE A 97 0.13 4.38 -2.46
C ILE A 97 -1.09 5.09 -1.87
N ILE A 98 -1.72 4.49 -0.86
CA ILE A 98 -2.93 5.00 -0.20
C ILE A 98 -2.63 6.33 0.51
N LEU A 99 -1.62 6.37 1.36
CA LEU A 99 -1.25 7.58 2.10
C LEU A 99 -0.83 8.72 1.16
N ALA A 100 -0.16 8.42 0.06
CA ALA A 100 0.24 9.42 -0.91
C ALA A 100 -0.93 10.02 -1.70
N SER A 101 -2.04 9.27 -1.89
CA SER A 101 -3.07 9.61 -2.88
C SER A 101 -4.49 9.72 -2.33
N THR A 102 -4.69 9.55 -1.03
CA THR A 102 -6.02 9.61 -0.38
C THR A 102 -5.99 10.35 0.96
N ARG A 103 -7.11 10.95 1.33
CA ARG A 103 -7.37 11.49 2.66
C ARG A 103 -8.05 10.45 3.53
N PRO A 104 -8.03 10.60 4.88
CA PRO A 104 -8.90 9.82 5.75
C PRO A 104 -10.35 9.86 5.25
N ASN A 105 -11.05 8.74 5.41
CA ASN A 105 -12.43 8.50 4.95
C ASN A 105 -12.64 8.48 3.43
N ASP A 106 -11.62 8.64 2.58
CA ASP A 106 -11.78 8.41 1.14
C ASP A 106 -12.13 6.95 0.84
N TRP A 107 -12.82 6.74 -0.28
CA TRP A 107 -13.12 5.41 -0.81
C TRP A 107 -12.01 4.92 -1.73
N ILE A 108 -11.62 3.66 -1.56
CA ILE A 108 -10.67 2.95 -2.43
C ILE A 108 -11.38 1.75 -3.04
N LEU A 109 -11.37 1.69 -4.37
CA LEU A 109 -11.86 0.57 -5.14
C LEU A 109 -10.68 -0.29 -5.60
N ASP A 110 -10.76 -1.59 -5.36
CA ASP A 110 -9.86 -2.59 -5.94
C ASP A 110 -10.67 -3.64 -6.71
N PRO A 111 -10.68 -3.60 -8.06
CA PRO A 111 -11.44 -4.54 -8.87
C PRO A 111 -10.80 -5.94 -8.96
N PHE A 112 -9.61 -6.14 -8.37
CA PHE A 112 -8.89 -7.42 -8.35
C PHE A 112 -8.36 -7.66 -6.93
N ALA A 113 -9.29 -7.73 -5.98
CA ALA A 113 -8.98 -7.66 -4.57
C ALA A 113 -8.05 -8.79 -4.10
N GLY A 114 -8.16 -10.01 -4.65
CA GLY A 114 -7.34 -11.16 -4.25
C GLY A 114 -7.45 -11.39 -2.75
N SER A 115 -6.31 -11.32 -2.04
CA SER A 115 -6.30 -11.37 -0.57
C SER A 115 -6.59 -10.04 0.14
N SER A 116 -7.15 -9.06 -0.57
CA SER A 116 -7.53 -7.73 -0.09
C SER A 116 -6.44 -6.95 0.65
N THR A 117 -5.16 -7.08 0.25
CA THR A 117 -4.09 -6.24 0.83
C THR A 117 -4.43 -4.74 0.74
N THR A 118 -5.07 -4.30 -0.35
CA THR A 118 -5.54 -2.93 -0.51
C THR A 118 -6.55 -2.54 0.57
N GLY A 119 -7.52 -3.42 0.87
CA GLY A 119 -8.52 -3.19 1.91
C GLY A 119 -7.95 -3.19 3.32
N ILE A 120 -7.04 -4.13 3.61
CA ILE A 120 -6.34 -4.17 4.90
C ILE A 120 -5.53 -2.89 5.11
N ALA A 121 -4.75 -2.45 4.12
CA ALA A 121 -4.01 -1.19 4.19
C ALA A 121 -4.96 0.02 4.30
N ALA A 122 -6.06 0.05 3.55
CA ALA A 122 -7.04 1.13 3.61
C ALA A 122 -7.64 1.27 5.02
N ASN A 123 -8.19 0.18 5.57
CA ASN A 123 -8.83 0.20 6.88
C ASN A 123 -7.83 0.52 8.00
N LEU A 124 -6.61 -0.05 7.97
CA LEU A 124 -5.54 0.26 8.95
C LEU A 124 -5.20 1.75 9.03
N PHE A 125 -5.45 2.52 7.97
CA PHE A 125 -5.20 3.96 7.94
C PHE A 125 -6.49 4.78 7.75
N GLY A 126 -7.66 4.19 8.02
CA GLY A 126 -8.93 4.91 8.05
C GLY A 126 -9.46 5.39 6.73
N ARG A 127 -9.24 4.58 5.69
CA ARG A 127 -9.93 4.70 4.41
C ARG A 127 -10.99 3.60 4.30
N ARG A 128 -12.05 3.91 3.56
CA ARG A 128 -13.13 2.98 3.23
C ARG A 128 -12.73 2.17 2.02
N TYR A 129 -13.11 0.90 1.98
CA TYR A 129 -12.67 -0.01 0.94
C TYR A 129 -13.86 -0.71 0.29
N LEU A 130 -13.76 -0.90 -1.03
CA LEU A 130 -14.62 -1.78 -1.81
C LEU A 130 -13.72 -2.69 -2.67
N GLY A 131 -13.70 -3.98 -2.34
CA GLY A 131 -13.01 -5.00 -3.13
C GLY A 131 -13.96 -5.79 -4.01
N VAL A 132 -13.54 -6.10 -5.24
CA VAL A 132 -14.20 -7.10 -6.09
C VAL A 132 -13.22 -8.25 -6.32
N GLU A 133 -13.67 -9.46 -6.04
CA GLU A 133 -12.94 -10.70 -6.27
C GLU A 133 -13.90 -11.76 -6.79
N GLN A 134 -13.44 -12.53 -7.77
CA GLN A 134 -14.23 -13.55 -8.44
C GLN A 134 -14.17 -14.89 -7.68
N GLU A 135 -13.00 -15.23 -7.14
CA GLU A 135 -12.76 -16.54 -6.52
C GLU A 135 -13.20 -16.54 -5.05
N SER A 136 -14.13 -17.44 -4.69
CA SER A 136 -14.70 -17.52 -3.33
C SER A 136 -13.65 -17.75 -2.25
N ASP A 137 -12.64 -18.58 -2.53
CA ASP A 137 -11.58 -18.90 -1.57
C ASP A 137 -10.77 -17.65 -1.19
N PHE A 138 -10.61 -16.72 -2.13
CA PHE A 138 -9.91 -15.46 -1.88
C PHE A 138 -10.81 -14.44 -1.17
N LEU A 139 -12.12 -14.47 -1.41
CA LEU A 139 -13.09 -13.71 -0.60
C LEU A 139 -13.07 -14.16 0.87
N ASP A 140 -13.03 -15.47 1.13
CA ASP A 140 -12.99 -15.98 2.51
C ASP A 140 -11.67 -15.68 3.20
N LEU A 141 -10.55 -15.75 2.49
CA LEU A 141 -9.27 -15.24 2.96
C LEU A 141 -9.35 -13.75 3.32
N SER A 142 -9.94 -12.94 2.45
CA SER A 142 -10.07 -11.49 2.66
C SER A 142 -10.92 -11.14 3.88
N LYS A 143 -12.03 -11.87 4.10
CA LYS A 143 -12.83 -11.76 5.34
C LYS A 143 -12.02 -12.14 6.57
N ALA A 144 -11.27 -13.25 6.53
CA ALA A 144 -10.43 -13.67 7.65
C ALA A 144 -9.38 -12.61 8.02
N ARG A 145 -8.73 -12.01 7.01
CA ARG A 145 -7.79 -10.90 7.23
C ARG A 145 -8.48 -9.65 7.78
N ARG A 146 -9.72 -9.36 7.35
CA ARG A 146 -10.50 -8.24 7.87
C ARG A 146 -10.87 -8.43 9.34
N THR A 147 -11.25 -9.63 9.75
CA THR A 147 -11.52 -9.98 11.15
C THR A 147 -10.25 -9.88 11.99
N GLU A 148 -9.10 -10.28 11.45
CA GLU A 148 -7.82 -10.17 12.16
C GLU A 148 -7.50 -8.73 12.58
N ILE A 149 -7.75 -7.75 11.70
CA ILE A 149 -7.50 -6.33 11.99
C ILE A 149 -8.62 -5.64 12.80
N GLU A 150 -9.59 -6.37 13.35
CA GLU A 150 -10.51 -5.85 14.36
C GLU A 150 -9.87 -5.82 15.76
N GLN A 151 -8.79 -6.57 15.94
CA GLN A 151 -8.04 -6.64 17.19
C GLN A 151 -7.04 -5.47 17.27
N LEU A 152 -7.18 -4.62 18.30
CA LEU A 152 -6.40 -3.37 18.42
C LEU A 152 -4.88 -3.58 18.56
N ASP A 153 -4.47 -4.69 19.19
CA ASP A 153 -3.08 -5.10 19.34
C ASP A 153 -2.47 -5.50 17.99
N ILE A 154 -3.24 -6.21 17.15
CA ILE A 154 -2.83 -6.54 15.78
C ILE A 154 -2.70 -5.27 14.94
N VAL A 155 -3.68 -4.36 15.02
CA VAL A 155 -3.65 -3.07 14.29
C VAL A 155 -2.38 -2.29 14.62
N SER A 156 -2.08 -2.14 15.91
CA SER A 156 -0.87 -1.46 16.40
C SER A 156 0.40 -2.13 15.87
N THR A 157 0.46 -3.46 15.97
CA THR A 157 1.59 -4.27 15.48
C THR A 157 1.79 -4.12 13.97
N TYR A 158 0.71 -4.14 13.19
CA TYR A 158 0.76 -4.05 11.72
C TYR A 158 1.23 -2.67 11.29
N ARG A 159 0.69 -1.60 11.89
CA ARG A 159 1.14 -0.23 11.65
C ARG A 159 2.63 -0.08 11.92
N GLU A 160 3.10 -0.50 13.09
CA GLU A 160 4.52 -0.42 13.45
C GLU A 160 5.41 -1.15 12.42
N LYS A 161 5.07 -2.38 12.06
CA LYS A 161 5.83 -3.18 11.10
C LYS A 161 5.82 -2.57 9.70
N ILE A 162 4.69 -2.03 9.24
CA ILE A 162 4.57 -1.33 7.95
C ILE A 162 5.49 -0.12 7.94
N PHE A 163 5.45 0.71 8.97
CA PHE A 163 6.28 1.91 9.03
C PHE A 163 7.77 1.59 9.11
N LYS A 164 8.15 0.54 9.85
CA LYS A 164 9.52 0.01 9.83
C LYS A 164 9.97 -0.45 8.44
N GLN A 165 9.08 -1.03 7.64
CA GLN A 165 9.39 -1.40 6.24
C GLN A 165 9.50 -0.16 5.34
N LEU A 166 8.70 0.87 5.58
CA LEU A 166 8.74 2.13 4.82
C LEU A 166 9.98 2.97 5.13
N SER A 167 10.42 3.02 6.39
CA SER A 167 11.59 3.79 6.83
C SER A 167 12.94 3.16 6.46
N ARG A 168 13.00 1.84 6.26
CA ARG A 168 14.21 1.15 5.77
C ARG A 168 14.70 1.63 4.39
N GLN A 169 13.92 2.42 3.67
CA GLN A 169 14.32 3.02 2.39
C GLN A 169 15.17 4.28 2.50
N SER A 170 15.08 5.01 3.60
CA SER A 170 15.78 6.27 3.76
C SER A 170 17.18 6.04 4.31
N ASN A 171 18.11 5.63 3.45
CA ASN A 171 19.57 5.80 3.56
C ASN A 171 20.18 5.92 4.99
N GLY A 172 19.91 4.96 5.88
CA GLY A 172 20.59 4.86 7.17
C GLY A 172 20.31 6.00 8.17
N TYR A 173 19.25 6.80 7.97
CA TYR A 173 18.82 7.76 8.98
C TYR A 173 17.90 7.07 10.00
N ASN A 174 18.22 7.19 11.28
CA ASN A 174 17.32 6.84 12.36
C ASN A 174 16.16 7.84 12.34
N TYR A 175 14.93 7.37 12.22
CA TYR A 175 13.75 8.22 12.34
C TYR A 175 13.24 8.17 13.76
N GLU A 176 12.88 9.35 14.25
CA GLU A 176 11.95 9.56 15.35
C GLU A 176 10.67 8.73 15.12
N PRO A 177 9.96 8.33 16.21
CA PRO A 177 8.73 7.58 16.11
C PRO A 177 7.70 8.32 15.24
N LEU A 178 6.71 7.56 14.75
CA LEU A 178 5.59 8.00 13.93
C LEU A 178 5.20 9.43 14.24
N THR A 179 5.37 10.35 13.28
CA THR A 179 4.89 11.73 13.45
C THR A 179 3.40 11.72 13.77
N ASP A 180 2.92 12.70 14.52
CA ASP A 180 1.49 12.87 14.82
C ASP A 180 0.62 12.96 13.54
N ALA A 181 1.22 13.29 12.39
CA ALA A 181 0.57 13.26 11.08
C ALA A 181 0.37 11.83 10.51
N MET A 182 1.20 10.87 10.93
CA MET A 182 1.17 9.46 10.54
C MET A 182 0.37 8.60 11.54
N GLN A 183 0.27 9.06 12.78
CA GLN A 183 -0.69 8.55 13.73
C GLN A 183 -2.06 9.13 13.37
N LEU A 184 -3.09 8.29 13.29
CA LEU A 184 -4.43 8.83 13.55
C LEU A 184 -4.35 9.29 15.01
N ASN A 185 -4.23 10.60 15.25
CA ASN A 185 -4.20 11.14 16.61
C ASN A 185 -5.28 10.45 17.43
N ASP A 186 -4.95 10.04 18.65
CA ASP A 186 -5.89 9.49 19.64
C ASP A 186 -7.05 10.47 19.96
N GLU A 187 -7.04 11.68 19.39
CA GLU A 187 -8.16 12.63 19.35
C GLU A 187 -9.24 12.33 18.29
N VAL A 188 -9.02 11.38 17.36
CA VAL A 188 -10.10 10.86 16.51
C VAL A 188 -10.87 9.81 17.32
N SER A 189 -11.65 10.29 18.30
CA SER A 189 -12.55 9.48 19.13
C SER A 189 -13.57 8.62 18.34
N ASP A 190 -13.68 8.85 17.03
CA ASP A 190 -14.54 8.13 16.08
C ASP A 190 -13.80 7.06 15.24
N TYR A 191 -12.50 6.84 15.43
CA TYR A 191 -11.75 5.87 14.61
C TYR A 191 -11.97 4.43 15.06
N ASN A 192 -13.08 3.84 14.59
CA ASN A 192 -13.38 2.43 14.78
C ASN A 192 -13.15 1.66 13.48
N ILE A 193 -12.04 0.91 13.38
CA ILE A 193 -11.75 0.06 12.21
C ILE A 193 -12.92 -0.90 11.94
N SER A 194 -13.54 -1.42 12.98
CA SER A 194 -14.68 -2.34 12.87
C SER A 194 -15.91 -1.68 12.21
N ALA A 195 -16.00 -0.34 12.23
CA ALA A 195 -17.07 0.41 11.58
C ALA A 195 -16.77 0.82 10.13
N LEU A 196 -15.53 0.63 9.65
CA LEU A 196 -15.18 0.95 8.27
C LEU A 196 -15.70 -0.11 7.29
N PRO A 197 -16.29 0.31 6.16
CA PRO A 197 -16.61 -0.59 5.05
C PRO A 197 -15.39 -1.35 4.54
N PHE A 198 -15.61 -2.61 4.21
CA PHE A 198 -14.65 -3.54 3.62
C PHE A 198 -15.34 -4.39 2.55
#